data_AF-A0A7J5WLS2-F1
#
_entry.id   AF-A0A7J5WLS2-F1
#
_cell.length_a   1.000
_cell.length_b   1.000
_cell.length_c   1.000
_cell.angle_alpha   90.00
_cell.angle_beta   90.00
_cell.angle_gamma   90.00
#
_symmetry.space_group_name_H-M   'P 1'
#
loop_
_entity.id
_entity.type
_entity.pdbx_description
1 polymer ?
#
loop_
_entity_poly.entity_id
_entity_poly.type
_entity_poly.pdbx_seq_one_letter_code
_entity_poly.pdbx_strand_id
1 'polypeptide(L)'
;MQKEYTLKLKPHEAASTQIIQSYLAQSAGVSPENINGILIIKKSIDARSKQAWINLTVRAFINEPLIPSFQKCTSCCQNSYNYWSRTCWFICSTSINRRRN
;
A
#
# COMPACT_ATOMS: atom_id res chain seq x y z
N MET A 1 -16.54 -9.75 -1.35
CA MET A 1 -16.04 -10.64 -0.29
C MET A 1 -14.54 -10.42 -0.12
N GLN A 2 -14.04 -10.40 1.13
CA GLN A 2 -12.62 -10.22 1.42
C GLN A 2 -11.99 -11.52 1.91
N LYS A 3 -10.85 -11.90 1.33
CA LYS A 3 -10.11 -13.12 1.72
C LYS A 3 -8.62 -12.84 1.79
N GLU A 4 -7.96 -13.50 2.74
CA GLU A 4 -6.51 -13.44 2.90
C GLU A 4 -5.85 -14.66 2.29
N TYR A 5 -4.78 -14.43 1.54
CA TYR A 5 -4.00 -15.45 0.87
C TYR A 5 -2.52 -15.26 1.21
N THR A 6 -1.81 -16.38 1.36
CA THR A 6 -0.36 -16.37 1.51
C THR A 6 0.27 -16.91 0.24
N LEU A 7 1.07 -16.09 -0.43
CA LEU A 7 1.78 -16.44 -1.66
C LEU A 7 3.28 -16.53 -1.39
N LYS A 8 3.93 -17.52 -2.01
CA LYS A 8 5.39 -17.67 -1.99
C LYS A 8 5.91 -17.41 -3.40
N LEU A 9 6.58 -16.28 -3.59
CA LEU A 9 7.02 -15.79 -4.90
C LEU A 9 8.53 -15.53 -4.91
N LYS A 10 9.11 -15.49 -6.11
CA LYS A 10 10.49 -14.99 -6.28
C LYS A 10 10.52 -13.46 -6.14
N PRO A 11 11.69 -12.86 -5.85
CA PRO A 11 11.80 -11.42 -5.70
C PRO A 11 11.37 -10.62 -6.93
N HIS A 12 11.64 -11.12 -8.12
CA HIS A 12 11.26 -10.46 -9.38
C HIS A 12 9.74 -10.52 -9.62
N GLU A 13 9.10 -11.64 -9.31
CA GLU A 13 7.64 -11.82 -9.42
C GLU A 13 6.89 -10.95 -8.40
N ALA A 14 7.40 -10.90 -7.17
CA ALA A 14 6.84 -10.11 -6.08
C ALA A 14 6.97 -8.59 -6.27
N ALA A 15 7.70 -8.12 -7.28
CA ALA A 15 7.79 -6.71 -7.64
C ALA A 15 6.68 -6.25 -8.57
N SER A 16 6.06 -7.17 -9.34
CA SER A 16 4.99 -6.85 -10.29
C SER A 16 3.63 -7.16 -9.70
N THR A 17 2.77 -6.14 -9.63
CA THR A 17 1.39 -6.29 -9.18
C THR A 17 0.56 -7.18 -10.12
N GLN A 18 0.82 -7.15 -11.44
CA GLN A 18 0.10 -7.99 -12.40
C GLN A 18 0.36 -9.48 -12.13
N ILE A 19 1.62 -9.83 -11.86
CA ILE A 19 2.01 -11.20 -11.54
C ILE A 19 1.34 -11.64 -10.22
N ILE A 20 1.37 -10.80 -9.19
CA ILE A 20 0.70 -11.08 -7.91
C ILE A 20 -0.81 -11.32 -8.10
N GLN A 21 -1.47 -10.51 -8.94
CA GLN A 21 -2.88 -10.69 -9.27
C GLN A 21 -3.16 -12.02 -9.97
N SER A 22 -2.28 -12.44 -10.89
CA SER A 22 -2.42 -13.73 -11.57
C SER A 22 -2.27 -14.93 -10.61
N TYR A 23 -1.34 -14.87 -9.66
CA TYR A 23 -1.17 -15.90 -8.63
C TYR A 23 -2.34 -15.91 -7.64
N LEU A 24 -2.85 -14.72 -7.30
CA LEU A 24 -4.06 -14.59 -6.48
C LEU A 24 -5.27 -15.21 -7.16
N ALA A 25 -5.52 -14.89 -8.43
CA ALA A 25 -6.61 -15.45 -9.22
C ALA A 25 -6.56 -16.99 -9.25
N GLN A 26 -5.38 -17.55 -9.50
CA GLN A 26 -5.15 -19.00 -9.46
C GLN A 26 -5.42 -19.60 -8.06
N SER A 27 -4.91 -18.97 -7.00
CA SER A 27 -5.11 -19.44 -5.62
C SER A 27 -6.55 -19.32 -5.13
N ALA A 28 -7.30 -18.35 -5.65
CA ALA A 28 -8.68 -18.08 -5.29
C ALA A 28 -9.69 -18.83 -6.16
N GLY A 29 -9.27 -19.36 -7.32
CA GLY A 29 -10.14 -20.01 -8.29
C GLY A 29 -11.11 -19.03 -8.97
N VAL A 30 -10.71 -17.77 -9.11
CA VAL A 30 -11.54 -16.70 -9.71
C VAL A 30 -10.81 -16.03 -10.87
N SER A 31 -11.57 -15.50 -11.83
CA SER A 31 -11.00 -14.71 -12.92
C SER A 31 -10.27 -13.47 -12.38
N PRO A 32 -9.15 -13.06 -12.99
CA PRO A 32 -8.38 -11.89 -12.55
C PRO A 32 -9.19 -10.58 -12.61
N GLU A 33 -10.19 -10.52 -13.50
CA GLU A 33 -11.12 -9.40 -13.67
C GLU A 33 -12.05 -9.20 -12.47
N ASN A 34 -12.36 -10.27 -11.73
CA ASN A 34 -13.22 -10.21 -10.54
C ASN A 34 -12.48 -9.69 -9.31
N ILE A 35 -11.15 -9.53 -9.40
CA ILE A 35 -10.30 -9.00 -8.33
C ILE A 35 -10.19 -7.49 -8.53
N ASN A 36 -11.01 -6.75 -7.78
CA ASN A 36 -11.07 -5.29 -7.87
C ASN A 36 -9.91 -4.61 -7.13
N GLY A 37 -9.24 -5.32 -6.23
CA GLY A 37 -8.14 -4.76 -5.46
C GLY A 37 -7.38 -5.77 -4.64
N ILE A 38 -6.13 -5.43 -4.36
CA ILE A 38 -5.19 -6.24 -3.56
C ILE A 38 -4.55 -5.31 -2.52
N LEU A 39 -4.55 -5.74 -1.26
CA LEU A 39 -3.79 -5.10 -0.20
C LEU A 39 -2.71 -6.05 0.32
N ILE A 40 -1.47 -5.60 0.36
CA ILE A 40 -0.37 -6.35 0.96
C ILE A 40 -0.39 -6.08 2.46
N ILE A 41 -0.65 -7.13 3.25
CA ILE A 41 -0.72 -7.03 4.72
C ILE A 41 0.68 -7.25 5.31
N LYS A 42 1.35 -8.33 4.89
CA LYS A 42 2.66 -8.72 5.42
C LYS A 42 3.55 -9.14 4.26
N LYS A 43 4.83 -8.81 4.39
CA LYS A 43 5.89 -9.23 3.46
C LYS A 43 7.08 -9.69 4.29
N SER A 44 7.51 -10.93 4.10
CA SER A 44 8.75 -11.45 4.69
C SER A 44 9.62 -12.09 3.62
N ILE A 45 10.92 -12.12 3.85
CA ILE A 45 11.91 -12.69 2.93
C ILE A 45 12.54 -13.89 3.64
N ASP A 46 12.49 -15.05 3.00
CA ASP A 46 13.26 -16.22 3.40
C ASP A 46 14.54 -16.26 2.56
N ALA A 47 15.65 -15.93 3.21
CA ALA A 47 16.99 -15.87 2.62
C ALA A 47 17.89 -17.02 3.11
N ARG A 48 17.33 -18.09 3.69
CA ARG A 48 18.11 -19.23 4.20
C ARG A 48 18.68 -20.10 3.09
N SER A 49 18.04 -20.08 1.92
CA SER A 49 18.43 -20.86 0.74
C SER A 49 19.23 -20.02 -0.25
N LYS A 50 19.94 -20.68 -1.17
CA LYS A 50 20.66 -20.01 -2.29
C LYS A 50 19.74 -19.10 -3.12
N GLN A 51 18.47 -19.48 -3.24
CA GLN A 51 17.42 -18.66 -3.84
C GLN A 51 16.59 -18.00 -2.74
N ALA A 52 16.53 -16.67 -2.74
CA ALA A 52 15.64 -15.92 -1.84
C ALA A 52 14.18 -16.09 -2.26
N TRP A 53 13.31 -16.30 -1.28
CA TRP A 53 11.86 -16.39 -1.44
C TRP A 53 11.18 -15.25 -0.70
N ILE A 54 10.06 -14.77 -1.22
CA ILE A 54 9.25 -13.75 -0.57
C ILE A 54 7.89 -14.36 -0.23
N ASN A 55 7.56 -14.35 1.05
CA ASN A 55 6.23 -14.71 1.53
C ASN A 55 5.40 -13.42 1.63
N LEU A 56 4.34 -13.35 0.83
CA LEU A 56 3.40 -12.24 0.80
C LEU A 56 2.08 -12.71 1.38
N THR A 57 1.62 -12.05 2.44
CA THR A 57 0.22 -12.16 2.88
C THR A 57 -0.56 -11.00 2.28
N VAL A 58 -1.52 -11.33 1.43
CA VAL A 58 -2.32 -10.38 0.66
C VAL A 58 -3.79 -10.56 0.98
N ARG A 59 -4.52 -9.45 1.07
CA ARG A 59 -5.98 -9.42 1.13
C ARG A 59 -6.52 -9.10 -0.25
N ALA A 60 -7.30 -10.01 -0.80
CA ALA A 60 -7.97 -9.83 -2.08
C ALA A 60 -9.42 -9.38 -1.86
N PHE A 61 -9.84 -8.40 -2.67
CA PHE A 61 -11.21 -7.88 -2.71
C PHE A 61 -11.88 -8.41 -3.97
N ILE A 62 -12.69 -9.45 -3.80
CA ILE A 62 -13.38 -10.11 -4.91
C ILE A 62 -14.80 -9.57 -4.98
N ASN A 63 -15.21 -9.08 -6.15
CA ASN A 63 -16.52 -8.50 -6.42
C ASN A 63 -16.92 -7.32 -5.50
N GLU A 64 -15.95 -6.65 -4.87
CA GLU A 64 -16.16 -5.46 -4.03
C GLU A 64 -15.17 -4.36 -4.38
N PRO A 65 -15.54 -3.08 -4.33
CA PRO A 65 -14.60 -2.00 -4.59
C PRO A 65 -13.53 -1.91 -3.49
N LEU A 66 -12.29 -1.62 -3.88
CA LEU A 66 -11.22 -1.28 -2.94
C LEU A 66 -11.47 0.13 -2.37
N ILE A 67 -11.75 0.23 -1.08
CA ILE A 67 -11.91 1.52 -0.39
C ILE A 67 -10.55 1.90 0.21
N PRO A 68 -9.84 2.91 -0.33
CA PRO A 68 -8.58 3.35 0.26
C PRO A 68 -8.85 3.99 1.63
N SER A 69 -8.19 3.49 2.68
CA SER A 69 -8.33 4.01 4.05
C SER A 69 -7.67 5.38 4.27
N PHE A 70 -7.05 5.95 3.23
CA PHE A 70 -6.24 7.17 3.33
C PHE A 70 -6.96 8.38 2.72
N GLN A 71 -8.03 8.83 3.37
CA GLN A 71 -8.49 10.21 3.21
C GLN A 71 -7.58 11.10 4.07
N LYS A 72 -6.50 11.64 3.49
CA LYS A 72 -5.86 12.82 4.09
C LYS A 72 -6.90 13.93 4.08
N CYS A 73 -7.01 14.66 5.18
CA CYS A 73 -7.74 15.92 5.24
C CYS A 73 -7.09 16.91 4.25
N THR A 74 -7.53 16.90 2.99
CA THR A 74 -7.07 17.82 1.94
C THR A 74 -7.58 19.24 2.17
N SER A 75 -8.49 19.44 3.13
CA SER A 75 -9.21 20.70 3.33
C SER A 75 -8.39 21.82 3.99
N CYS A 76 -7.21 21.57 4.57
CA CYS A 76 -6.44 22.63 5.23
C CYS A 76 -5.31 23.25 4.38
N CYS A 77 -4.95 22.67 3.22
CA CYS A 77 -3.75 23.07 2.48
C CYS A 77 -4.01 23.52 1.03
N GLN A 78 -5.20 24.05 0.70
CA GLN A 78 -5.46 24.59 -0.65
C GLN A 78 -5.47 26.11 -0.77
N ASN A 79 -5.39 26.88 0.33
CA ASN A 79 -5.36 28.34 0.25
C ASN A 79 -4.12 28.96 0.90
N SER A 80 -2.93 28.63 0.40
CA SER A 80 -1.72 29.42 0.67
C SER A 80 -1.02 29.79 -0.64
N TYR A 81 -1.73 30.54 -1.48
CA TYR A 81 -1.13 31.33 -2.54
C TYR A 81 -1.69 32.76 -2.41
N ASN A 82 -1.24 33.46 -1.38
CA ASN A 82 -1.06 34.91 -1.42
C ASN A 82 -0.01 35.27 -0.38
N TYR A 83 1.23 35.23 -0.86
CA TYR A 83 2.38 35.87 -0.23
C TYR A 83 2.09 37.37 -0.25
N TRP A 84 2.03 38.04 0.91
CA TRP A 84 2.46 39.43 1.15
C TRP A 84 2.23 39.78 2.62
N SER A 85 3.24 39.52 3.46
CA SER A 85 3.67 40.35 4.60
C SER A 85 4.65 39.55 5.48
N ARG A 86 5.77 40.20 5.86
CA ARG A 86 7.01 39.63 6.42
C ARG A 86 6.92 39.07 7.85
N THR A 87 5.78 38.62 8.34
CA THR A 87 5.57 38.32 9.78
C THR A 87 5.08 36.91 10.11
N CYS A 88 5.23 35.94 9.21
CA CYS A 88 4.71 34.57 9.43
C CYS A 88 5.77 33.45 9.32
N TRP A 89 7.02 33.70 9.71
CA TRP A 89 8.07 32.66 9.73
C TRP A 89 8.28 32.01 11.10
N PHE A 90 7.66 32.52 12.17
CA PHE A 90 7.97 32.09 13.54
C PHE A 90 7.05 31.01 14.14
N ILE A 91 5.94 30.64 13.49
CA ILE A 91 4.95 29.71 14.08
C ILE A 91 5.03 28.29 13.48
N CYS A 92 5.66 28.09 12.31
CA CYS A 92 5.61 26.79 11.62
C CYS A 92 6.86 25.88 11.83
N SER A 93 7.87 26.33 12.58
CA SER A 93 9.10 25.56 12.78
C SER A 93 9.06 24.65 14.01
N THR A 94 8.10 24.81 14.92
CA THR A 94 8.08 24.10 16.21
C THR A 94 7.13 22.91 16.29
N SER A 95 6.37 22.57 15.24
CA SER A 95 5.46 21.41 15.25
C SER A 95 5.97 20.18 14.48
N ILE A 96 7.05 20.31 13.70
CA ILE A 96 7.57 19.20 12.87
C ILE A 96 8.53 18.28 13.63
N ASN A 97 9.09 18.70 14.77
CA ASN A 97 10.11 17.92 15.49
C ASN A 97 9.60 17.26 16.79
N ARG A 98 8.31 16.87 16.83
CA ARG A 98 7.71 16.14 17.97
C ARG A 98 7.03 14.82 17.57
N ARG A 99 7.49 14.19 16.48
CA ARG A 99 7.18 12.79 16.16
C ARG A 99 8.43 12.05 15.69
N ARG A 100 9.46 12.06 16.54
CA ARG A 100 10.48 11.02 16.62
C ARG A 100 10.93 10.89 18.07
N ASN A 101 10.08 10.27 18.88
CA ASN A 101 10.44 9.26 19.87
C ASN A 101 9.17 8.56 20.34
#